data_AF-A0A9P6P3U0-F1
#
_entry.id   AF-A0A9P6P3U0-F1
#
_cell.length_a   1.000
_cell.length_b   1.000
_cell.length_c   1.000
_cell.angle_alpha   90.00
_cell.angle_beta   90.00
_cell.angle_gamma   90.00
#
_symmetry.space_group_name_H-M   'P 1'
#
loop_
_entity.id
_entity.type
_entity.pdbx_description
1 polymer ?
#
loop_
_entity_poly.entity_id
_entity_poly.type
_entity_poly.pdbx_seq_one_letter_code
_entity_poly.pdbx_strand_id
1 'polypeptide(L)'
;MPRLGKTADPAEQYHADKIGDLWTGATYESFALDKLAYLKRRRQHERHLRWQDTPRQVIQGGQFCFMSSEWIRGWEMFVEGWKTFPPDQKIDRQLWQYPNGMRRPSVCLRSADVVLVSNATWDYVSSIYGVIGSKITEDDLKPAELYQTWIQKLEIWKRRVNETKLCG
;
A
#
# COMPACT_ATOMS: atom_id res chain seq x y z
N MET A 1 -15.98 -19.61 23.79
CA MET A 1 -17.45 -19.44 23.99
C MET A 1 -17.85 -20.39 25.11
N PRO A 2 -18.66 -20.05 26.12
CA PRO A 2 -19.63 -18.92 26.27
C PRO A 2 -19.23 -17.97 27.45
N ARG A 3 -19.88 -16.85 27.82
CA ARG A 3 -20.98 -15.97 27.36
C ARG A 3 -20.82 -14.64 28.13
N LEU A 4 -21.15 -13.51 27.51
CA LEU A 4 -21.35 -12.21 28.16
C LEU A 4 -22.51 -12.26 29.18
N GLY A 5 -22.29 -11.72 30.37
CA GLY A 5 -23.31 -11.35 31.36
C GLY A 5 -23.06 -9.91 31.83
N LYS A 6 -24.12 -9.10 31.81
CA LYS A 6 -24.16 -7.64 31.98
C LYS A 6 -23.94 -7.21 33.44
N THR A 7 -23.64 -5.91 33.60
CA THR A 7 -23.46 -5.08 34.82
C THR A 7 -22.10 -5.20 35.52
N ALA A 8 -21.06 -4.64 34.92
CA ALA A 8 -19.93 -4.13 35.70
C ALA A 8 -20.44 -2.96 36.57
N ASP A 9 -20.07 -2.94 37.84
CA ASP A 9 -20.43 -1.88 38.79
C ASP A 9 -19.96 -0.52 38.23
N PRO A 10 -20.78 0.55 38.25
CA PRO A 10 -20.35 1.89 37.84
C PRO A 10 -19.05 2.35 38.52
N ALA A 11 -18.80 1.92 39.76
CA ALA A 11 -17.56 2.17 40.47
C ALA A 11 -16.39 1.39 39.85
N GLU A 12 -16.58 0.13 39.47
CA GLU A 12 -15.55 -0.67 38.79
C GLU A 12 -15.23 -0.13 37.39
N GLN A 13 -16.24 0.36 36.65
CA GLN A 13 -16.04 1.05 35.39
C GLN A 13 -15.27 2.36 35.57
N TYR A 14 -15.65 3.17 36.56
CA TYR A 14 -14.94 4.41 36.88
C TYR A 14 -13.49 4.15 37.32
N HIS A 15 -13.24 3.09 38.10
CA HIS A 15 -11.89 2.70 38.49
C HIS A 15 -11.07 2.15 37.30
N ALA A 16 -11.68 1.35 36.43
CA ALA A 16 -11.02 0.87 35.20
C ALA A 16 -10.65 2.03 34.26
N ASP A 17 -11.54 3.01 34.11
CA ASP A 17 -11.31 4.21 33.30
C ASP A 17 -10.22 5.11 33.94
N LYS A 18 -10.28 5.34 35.27
CA LYS A 18 -9.23 6.07 36.01
C LYS A 18 -7.86 5.40 35.93
N ILE A 19 -7.82 4.08 35.99
CA ILE A 19 -6.59 3.29 35.85
C ILE A 19 -6.11 3.38 34.40
N GLY A 20 -6.99 3.28 33.40
CA GLY A 20 -6.67 3.51 31.99
C GLY A 20 -6.08 4.91 31.74
N ASP A 21 -6.65 5.95 32.34
CA ASP A 21 -6.16 7.33 32.27
C ASP A 21 -4.81 7.52 32.98
N LEU A 22 -4.61 6.86 34.12
CA LEU A 22 -3.34 6.88 34.86
C LEU A 22 -2.22 6.14 34.10
N TRP A 23 -2.52 5.02 33.45
CA TRP A 23 -1.54 4.28 32.64
C TRP A 23 -1.22 4.97 31.32
N THR A 24 -2.19 5.63 30.69
CA THR A 24 -1.98 6.40 29.46
C THR A 24 -1.24 7.71 29.70
N GLY A 25 -1.47 8.37 30.85
CA GLY A 25 -0.77 9.60 31.23
C GLY A 25 0.66 9.41 31.75
N ALA A 26 1.00 8.24 32.30
CA ALA A 26 2.27 8.04 33.02
C ALA A 26 3.42 7.39 32.22
N THR A 27 3.20 6.89 30.99
CA THR A 27 4.23 6.07 30.32
C THR A 27 4.61 6.46 28.89
N TYR A 28 3.92 7.41 28.25
CA TYR A 28 4.33 7.94 26.95
C TYR A 28 4.25 9.46 26.96
N GLU A 29 5.37 10.13 26.66
CA GLU A 29 5.40 11.57 26.40
C GLU A 29 4.25 11.93 25.46
N SER A 30 3.43 12.94 25.79
CA SER A 30 2.26 13.39 25.01
C SER A 30 2.53 13.44 23.50
N PHE A 31 3.75 13.86 23.12
CA PHE A 31 4.22 13.90 21.74
C PHE A 31 4.23 12.53 21.04
N ALA A 32 4.62 11.47 21.75
CA ALA A 32 4.59 10.11 21.23
C ALA A 32 3.16 9.60 21.03
N LEU A 33 2.22 9.97 21.91
CA LEU A 33 0.80 9.63 21.78
C LEU A 33 0.16 10.33 20.58
N ASP A 34 0.43 11.62 20.39
CA ASP A 34 -0.07 12.40 19.25
C ASP A 34 0.47 11.87 17.93
N LYS A 35 1.77 11.52 17.88
CA LYS A 35 2.41 10.90 16.73
C LYS A 35 1.78 9.55 16.40
N LEU A 36 1.49 8.72 17.41
CA LEU A 36 0.83 7.43 17.21
C LEU A 36 -0.62 7.59 16.74
N ALA A 37 -1.36 8.55 17.28
CA ALA A 37 -2.72 8.87 16.83
C ALA A 37 -2.74 9.37 15.37
N TYR A 38 -1.79 10.21 14.99
CA TYR A 38 -1.58 10.62 13.60
C TYR A 38 -1.29 9.42 12.68
N LEU A 39 -0.36 8.56 13.07
CA LEU A 39 -0.01 7.36 12.29
C LEU A 39 -1.20 6.40 12.15
N LYS A 40 -2.04 6.25 13.18
CA LYS A 40 -3.28 5.45 13.10
C LYS A 40 -4.25 6.01 12.04
N ARG A 41 -4.51 7.32 12.06
CA ARG A 41 -5.39 7.98 11.08
C ARG A 41 -4.84 7.85 9.66
N ARG A 42 -3.54 8.12 9.49
CA ARG A 42 -2.84 7.95 8.20
C ARG A 42 -2.95 6.52 7.69
N ARG A 43 -2.67 5.52 8.54
CA ARG A 43 -2.80 4.10 8.18
C ARG A 43 -4.21 3.73 7.72
N GLN A 44 -5.24 4.21 8.41
CA GLN A 44 -6.63 3.95 8.03
C GLN A 44 -6.95 4.52 6.65
N HIS A 45 -6.52 5.75 6.38
CA HIS A 45 -6.70 6.37 5.07
C HIS A 45 -5.93 5.62 3.97
N GLU A 46 -4.66 5.31 4.18
CA GLU A 46 -3.83 4.57 3.23
C GLU A 46 -4.34 3.14 2.98
N ARG A 47 -4.96 2.51 3.99
CA ARG A 47 -5.64 1.22 3.83
C ARG A 47 -6.87 1.32 2.95
N HIS A 48 -7.68 2.36 3.15
CA HIS A 48 -8.83 2.59 2.31
C HIS A 48 -8.43 2.79 0.84
N LEU A 49 -7.39 3.60 0.61
CA LEU A 49 -6.80 3.81 -0.70
C LEU A 49 -6.31 2.48 -1.32
N ARG A 50 -5.52 1.69 -0.58
CA ARG A 50 -5.01 0.39 -1.03
C ARG A 50 -6.13 -0.59 -1.41
N TRP A 51 -7.22 -0.60 -0.66
CA TRP A 51 -8.39 -1.47 -0.92
C TRP A 51 -9.19 -1.05 -2.15
N GLN A 52 -9.15 0.23 -2.53
CA GLN A 52 -9.71 0.69 -3.81
C GLN A 52 -8.76 0.41 -4.99
N ASP A 53 -7.53 0.04 -4.71
CA ASP A 53 -6.47 -0.20 -5.68
C ASP A 53 -6.28 -1.69 -5.97
N THR A 54 -7.39 -2.42 -6.10
CA THR A 54 -7.31 -3.83 -6.51
C THR A 54 -6.90 -3.93 -7.98
N PRO A 55 -6.14 -4.96 -8.40
CA PRO A 55 -5.76 -5.13 -9.80
C PRO A 55 -6.95 -5.05 -10.77
N ARG A 56 -8.10 -5.57 -10.36
CA ARG A 56 -9.35 -5.48 -11.13
C ARG A 56 -9.80 -4.03 -11.33
N GLN A 57 -9.86 -3.22 -10.28
CA GLN A 57 -10.27 -1.82 -10.37
C GLN A 57 -9.28 -0.99 -11.18
N VAL A 58 -7.98 -1.23 -10.98
CA VAL A 58 -6.90 -0.54 -11.70
C VAL A 58 -6.98 -0.81 -13.20
N ILE A 59 -7.16 -2.07 -13.59
CA ILE A 59 -7.26 -2.45 -15.01
C ILE A 59 -8.55 -1.91 -15.64
N GLN A 60 -9.68 -1.94 -14.92
CA GLN A 60 -10.95 -1.41 -15.42
C GLN A 60 -10.95 0.11 -15.57
N GLY A 61 -10.17 0.83 -14.75
CA GLY A 61 -10.01 2.28 -14.84
C GLY A 61 -9.17 2.76 -16.03
N GLY A 62 -8.47 1.86 -16.74
CA GLY A 62 -7.76 2.15 -17.98
C GLY A 62 -6.49 3.01 -17.85
N GLN A 63 -6.23 3.60 -16.69
CA GLN A 63 -5.02 4.37 -16.41
C GLN A 63 -4.33 3.88 -15.15
N PHE A 64 -3.11 3.36 -15.30
CA PHE A 64 -2.32 2.83 -14.21
C PHE A 64 -0.84 3.14 -14.40
N CYS A 65 -0.08 2.97 -13.33
CA CYS A 65 1.37 3.06 -13.35
C CYS A 65 2.00 1.93 -12.54
N PHE A 66 3.32 1.81 -12.65
CA PHE A 66 4.07 0.73 -12.01
C PHE A 66 4.89 1.23 -10.85
N MET A 67 4.88 0.50 -9.74
CA MET A 67 5.69 0.76 -8.54
C MET A 67 6.51 -0.46 -8.15
N SER A 68 7.54 -0.26 -7.32
CA SER A 68 8.45 -1.33 -6.92
C SER A 68 7.71 -2.22 -5.97
N SER A 69 7.75 -3.53 -6.21
CA SER A 69 7.14 -4.49 -5.29
C SER A 69 7.79 -4.44 -3.92
N GLU A 70 9.09 -4.13 -3.83
CA GLU A 70 9.78 -3.97 -2.55
C GLU A 70 9.22 -2.80 -1.76
N TRP A 71 9.06 -1.65 -2.42
CA TRP A 71 8.52 -0.45 -1.80
C TRP A 71 7.04 -0.66 -1.42
N ILE A 72 6.25 -1.23 -2.34
CA ILE A 72 4.83 -1.54 -2.10
C ILE A 72 4.67 -2.53 -0.95
N ARG A 73 5.50 -3.57 -0.88
CA ARG A 73 5.48 -4.51 0.26
C ARG A 73 5.76 -3.78 1.58
N GLY A 74 6.75 -2.88 1.61
CA GLY A 74 7.03 -2.07 2.79
C GLY A 74 5.84 -1.21 3.22
N TRP A 75 5.16 -0.61 2.24
CA TRP A 75 3.96 0.18 2.46
C TRP A 75 2.76 -0.67 2.91
N GLU A 76 2.51 -1.82 2.28
CA GLU A 76 1.46 -2.78 2.63
C GLU A 76 1.64 -3.30 4.06
N MET A 77 2.88 -3.60 4.47
CA MET A 77 3.16 -3.97 5.86
C MET A 77 2.73 -2.89 6.86
N PHE A 78 2.94 -1.61 6.54
CA PHE A 78 2.46 -0.51 7.38
C PHE A 78 0.93 -0.40 7.34
N VAL A 79 0.36 -0.41 6.14
CA VAL A 79 -1.08 -0.28 5.87
C VAL A 79 -1.87 -1.38 6.56
N GLU A 80 -1.42 -2.63 6.51
CA GLU A 80 -2.07 -3.77 7.16
C GLU A 80 -1.84 -3.79 8.68
N GLY A 81 -0.82 -3.07 9.17
CA GLY A 81 -0.52 -2.93 10.59
C GLY A 81 0.55 -3.89 11.11
N TRP A 82 1.22 -4.64 10.23
CA TRP A 82 2.41 -5.43 10.55
C TRP A 82 3.59 -4.55 10.97
N LYS A 83 3.66 -3.31 10.47
CA LYS A 83 4.64 -2.30 10.87
C LYS A 83 3.97 -1.09 11.49
N THR A 84 4.57 -0.58 12.58
CA THR A 84 4.12 0.65 13.24
C THR A 84 4.37 1.87 12.39
N PHE A 85 5.54 1.95 11.76
CA PHE A 85 5.99 3.09 10.98
C PHE A 85 5.86 2.84 9.47
N PRO A 86 5.56 3.89 8.70
CA PRO A 86 5.52 3.81 7.25
C PRO A 86 6.95 3.67 6.68
N PRO A 87 7.10 3.30 5.40
CA PRO A 87 8.40 3.36 4.73
C PRO A 87 9.08 4.71 4.90
N ASP A 88 10.36 4.68 5.28
CA ASP A 88 11.25 5.83 5.39
C ASP A 88 11.96 6.14 4.06
N GLN A 89 12.06 5.14 3.19
CA GLN A 89 12.64 5.26 1.86
C GLN A 89 11.68 5.97 0.90
N LYS A 90 12.23 6.92 0.13
CA LYS A 90 11.54 7.49 -1.03
C LYS A 90 11.24 6.41 -2.05
N ILE A 91 10.26 6.67 -2.90
CA ILE A 91 9.97 5.79 -4.04
C ILE A 91 11.11 5.96 -5.06
N ASP A 92 12.12 5.09 -4.97
CA ASP A 92 13.26 5.11 -5.87
C ASP A 92 12.96 4.29 -7.13
N ARG A 93 12.93 5.00 -8.26
CA ARG A 93 12.69 4.43 -9.59
C ARG A 93 13.94 4.47 -10.48
N GLN A 94 15.04 5.06 -10.00
CA GLN A 94 16.33 5.02 -10.70
C GLN A 94 16.91 3.61 -10.71
N LEU A 95 16.47 2.71 -9.84
CA LEU A 95 16.77 1.27 -9.89
C LEU A 95 16.45 0.64 -11.25
N TRP A 96 15.55 1.27 -12.03
CA TRP A 96 15.09 0.82 -13.34
C TRP A 96 15.63 1.64 -14.50
N GLN A 97 16.52 2.60 -14.21
CA GLN A 97 17.20 3.42 -15.18
C GLN A 97 18.71 3.19 -15.06
N TYR A 98 19.41 3.21 -16.18
CA TYR A 98 20.83 3.37 -16.23
C TYR A 98 21.18 4.81 -15.86
N PRO A 99 22.42 5.08 -15.40
CA PRO A 99 22.87 6.44 -15.09
C PRO A 99 22.79 7.42 -16.26
N ASN A 100 22.74 6.92 -17.49
CA ASN A 100 22.57 7.72 -18.72
C ASN A 100 21.09 7.98 -19.09
N GLY A 101 20.15 7.66 -18.20
CA GLY A 101 18.70 7.84 -18.41
C GLY A 101 18.03 6.76 -19.26
N MET A 102 18.79 5.83 -19.87
CA MET A 102 18.20 4.69 -20.58
C MET A 102 17.56 3.73 -19.58
N ARG A 103 16.44 3.09 -19.91
CA ARG A 103 15.79 2.14 -18.99
C ARG A 103 16.53 0.81 -18.99
N ARG A 104 16.70 0.19 -17.82
CA ARG A 104 17.34 -1.14 -17.70
C ARG A 104 16.41 -2.19 -18.35
N PRO A 105 16.84 -2.91 -19.40
CA PRO A 105 16.06 -3.97 -20.05
C PRO A 105 15.71 -5.12 -19.08
N SER A 106 16.47 -5.23 -17.99
CA SER A 106 16.34 -6.24 -16.95
C SER A 106 15.34 -5.90 -15.85
N VAL A 107 14.51 -4.84 -16.00
CA VAL A 107 13.18 -4.85 -15.36
C VAL A 107 12.33 -5.89 -16.09
N CYS A 108 12.77 -7.12 -15.93
CA CYS A 108 12.15 -8.30 -16.44
C CYS A 108 10.83 -8.34 -15.70
N LEU A 109 9.74 -8.05 -16.41
CA LEU A 109 8.38 -8.42 -16.01
C LEU A 109 8.23 -9.94 -15.73
N ARG A 110 9.33 -10.72 -15.86
CA ARG A 110 9.50 -12.09 -15.43
C ARG A 110 9.62 -12.28 -13.91
N SER A 111 10.04 -11.27 -13.15
CA SER A 111 10.15 -11.34 -11.68
C SER A 111 9.16 -10.38 -11.02
N ALA A 112 8.75 -10.73 -9.81
CA ALA A 112 7.76 -10.06 -8.98
C ALA A 112 8.22 -8.67 -8.48
N ASP A 113 8.85 -7.86 -9.34
CA ASP A 113 9.58 -6.64 -8.98
C ASP A 113 8.74 -5.37 -9.13
N VAL A 114 7.58 -5.48 -9.80
CA VAL A 114 6.66 -4.36 -10.01
C VAL A 114 5.22 -4.70 -9.68
N VAL A 115 4.48 -3.71 -9.16
CA VAL A 115 3.07 -3.78 -8.82
C VAL A 115 2.32 -2.68 -9.59
N LEU A 116 1.13 -3.03 -10.10
CA LEU A 116 0.22 -2.08 -10.72
C LEU A 116 -0.50 -1.26 -9.65
N VAL A 117 -0.52 0.05 -9.82
CA VAL A 117 -1.27 0.99 -8.97
C VAL A 117 -2.04 1.97 -9.83
N SER A 118 -3.21 2.40 -9.36
CA SER A 118 -3.98 3.47 -10.01
C SER A 118 -3.25 4.81 -9.93
N ASN A 119 -3.66 5.75 -10.79
CA ASN A 119 -3.19 7.13 -10.71
C ASN A 119 -3.54 7.79 -9.36
N ALA A 120 -4.71 7.50 -8.79
CA ALA A 120 -5.10 8.04 -7.49
C ALA A 120 -4.16 7.60 -6.37
N THR A 121 -3.82 6.30 -6.33
CA THR A 121 -2.82 5.81 -5.37
C THR A 121 -1.47 6.46 -5.62
N TRP A 122 -1.05 6.53 -6.88
CA TRP A 122 0.22 7.13 -7.27
C TRP A 122 0.35 8.59 -6.82
N ASP A 123 -0.66 9.40 -7.09
CA ASP A 123 -0.65 10.83 -6.79
C ASP A 123 -0.58 11.05 -5.26
N TYR A 124 -1.32 10.26 -4.48
CA TYR A 124 -1.25 10.29 -3.03
C TYR A 124 0.13 9.86 -2.50
N VAL A 125 0.64 8.69 -2.90
CA VAL A 125 1.90 8.17 -2.33
C VAL A 125 3.08 9.04 -2.76
N SER A 126 3.08 9.56 -3.98
CA SER A 126 4.14 10.45 -4.46
C SER A 126 4.17 11.78 -3.70
N SER A 127 3.01 12.34 -3.33
CA SER A 127 2.94 13.57 -2.54
C SER A 127 3.42 13.39 -1.10
N ILE A 128 3.21 12.21 -0.52
CA ILE A 128 3.50 11.95 0.90
C ILE A 128 4.92 11.40 1.12
N TYR A 129 5.39 10.51 0.24
CA TYR A 129 6.64 9.77 0.42
C TYR A 129 7.79 10.30 -0.44
N GLY A 130 7.49 11.16 -1.42
CA GLY A 130 8.46 11.64 -2.38
C GLY A 130 8.92 10.56 -3.37
N VAL A 131 9.37 11.02 -4.53
CA VAL A 131 9.77 10.16 -5.65
C VAL A 131 11.15 10.56 -6.13
N ILE A 132 11.98 9.57 -6.47
CA ILE A 132 13.22 9.75 -7.20
C ILE A 132 13.03 9.15 -8.60
N GLY A 133 13.15 9.98 -9.63
CA GLY A 133 12.91 9.60 -11.03
C GLY A 133 11.48 9.84 -11.52
N SER A 134 11.18 9.39 -12.74
CA SER A 134 9.90 9.62 -13.43
C SER A 134 8.87 8.52 -13.20
N LYS A 135 7.59 8.86 -13.35
CA LYS A 135 6.46 7.92 -13.36
C LYS A 135 6.65 6.90 -14.49
N ILE A 136 6.44 5.62 -14.18
CA ILE A 136 6.53 4.51 -15.14
C ILE A 136 5.14 4.10 -15.57
N THR A 137 4.89 4.21 -16.86
CA THR A 137 3.61 3.87 -17.50
C THR A 137 3.75 2.63 -18.39
N GLU A 138 2.74 2.35 -19.21
CA GLU A 138 2.81 1.25 -20.18
C GLU A 138 3.71 1.61 -21.39
N ASP A 139 3.70 2.86 -21.84
CA ASP A 139 4.53 3.36 -22.96
C ASP A 139 6.02 3.14 -22.73
N ASP A 140 6.36 3.15 -21.47
CA ASP A 140 7.66 2.99 -20.88
C ASP A 140 8.19 1.56 -20.83
N LEU A 141 7.29 0.58 -21.01
CA LEU A 141 7.57 -0.86 -21.05
C LEU A 141 7.63 -1.40 -22.50
N LYS A 142 7.74 -0.51 -23.49
CA LYS A 142 7.76 -0.83 -24.93
C LYS A 142 9.15 -1.10 -25.56
N PRO A 143 10.12 -1.85 -24.98
CA PRO A 143 11.08 -2.54 -25.83
C PRO A 143 10.31 -3.62 -26.63
N ALA A 144 10.40 -3.58 -27.96
CA ALA A 144 9.55 -4.36 -28.88
C ALA A 144 9.46 -5.87 -28.58
N GLU A 145 10.45 -6.45 -27.90
CA GLU A 145 10.49 -7.87 -27.51
C GLU A 145 9.85 -8.18 -26.15
N LEU A 146 9.85 -7.22 -25.21
CA LEU A 146 9.29 -7.39 -23.86
C LEU A 146 7.77 -7.10 -23.82
N TYR A 147 7.29 -6.23 -24.71
CA TYR A 147 5.87 -5.86 -24.82
C TYR A 147 4.98 -7.07 -25.15
N GLN A 148 5.42 -7.99 -26.02
CA GLN A 148 4.66 -9.19 -26.36
C GLN A 148 4.48 -10.13 -25.17
N THR A 149 5.53 -10.32 -24.37
CA THR A 149 5.47 -11.12 -23.13
C THR A 149 4.55 -10.45 -22.11
N TRP A 150 4.52 -9.11 -22.06
CA TRP A 150 3.64 -8.36 -21.18
C TRP A 150 2.18 -8.46 -21.59
N ILE A 151 1.85 -8.27 -22.88
CA ILE A 151 0.48 -8.43 -23.40
C ILE A 151 -0.05 -9.82 -23.03
N GLN A 152 0.75 -10.87 -23.20
CA GLN A 152 0.36 -12.23 -22.81
C GLN A 152 0.06 -12.34 -21.30
N LYS A 153 0.88 -11.74 -20.43
CA LYS A 153 0.66 -11.74 -18.98
C LYS A 153 -0.56 -10.92 -18.57
N LEU A 154 -0.76 -9.76 -19.19
CA LEU A 154 -1.93 -8.92 -18.98
C LEU A 154 -3.21 -9.67 -19.36
N GLU A 155 -3.21 -10.38 -20.49
CA GLU A 155 -4.34 -11.20 -20.93
C GLU A 155 -4.63 -12.37 -19.98
N ILE A 156 -3.62 -13.04 -19.45
CA ILE A 156 -3.79 -14.06 -18.39
C ILE A 156 -4.45 -13.44 -17.15
N TRP A 157 -4.00 -12.26 -16.74
CA TRP A 157 -4.56 -11.54 -15.59
C TRP A 157 -6.01 -11.10 -15.82
N LYS A 158 -6.32 -10.52 -16.99
CA LYS A 158 -7.69 -10.16 -17.39
C LYS A 158 -8.62 -11.37 -17.37
N ARG A 159 -8.14 -12.53 -17.87
CA ARG A 159 -8.93 -13.77 -17.89
C ARG A 159 -9.29 -14.24 -16.49
N ARG A 160 -8.33 -14.28 -15.56
CA ARG A 160 -8.56 -14.66 -14.15
C ARG A 160 -9.58 -13.75 -13.45
N VAL A 161 -9.54 -12.45 -13.74
CA VAL A 161 -10.50 -11.46 -13.23
C VAL A 161 -11.91 -11.67 -13.78
N ASN A 162 -12.04 -12.17 -15.01
CA ASN A 162 -13.32 -12.47 -15.63
C ASN A 162 -13.88 -13.84 -15.23
N GLU A 163 -13.04 -14.84 -14.98
CA GLU A 163 -13.44 -16.16 -14.48
C GLU A 163 -14.03 -16.08 -13.06
N THR A 164 -13.59 -15.12 -12.25
CA THR A 164 -14.19 -14.84 -10.93
C THR A 164 -15.62 -14.28 -11.00
N LYS A 165 -16.13 -13.91 -12.19
CA LYS A 165 -17.53 -13.49 -12.39
C LYS A 165 -18.49 -14.65 -12.69
N LEU A 166 -17.99 -15.82 -13.07
CA LEU A 166 -18.83 -16.96 -13.49
C LEU A 166 -19.13 -17.95 -12.35
N CYS A 167 -18.53 -17.74 -11.17
CA CYS A 167 -18.70 -18.60 -9.99
C CYS A 167 -19.29 -17.85 -8.78
N GLY A 168 -19.91 -16.69 -8.99
CA GLY A 168 -20.56 -15.88 -7.94
C GLY A 168 -22.06 -15.75 -8.17
#